data_AF-A0A926DX64-F1
#
_entry.id   AF-A0A926DX64-F1
#
_cell.length_a   1.000
_cell.length_b   1.000
_cell.length_c   1.000
_cell.angle_alpha   90.00
_cell.angle_beta   90.00
_cell.angle_gamma   90.00
#
_symmetry.space_group_name_H-M   'P 1'
#
loop_
_entity.id
_entity.type
_entity.pdbx_description
1 polymer ?
#
loop_
_entity_poly.entity_id
_entity_poly.type
_entity_poly.pdbx_seq_one_letter_code
_entity_poly.pdbx_strand_id
1 'polypeptide(L)'
;MDIILYLLQTIQVLYQQNCWLINFICRYIPLKQWAFDDSHSPKYQKFKIDELPLVTDFRQDWTYKELIPYYEKRYGKKIRPVSRRSECDIPDDCHCPRCDAPKPFLYKNNGSKGQLLCKICAARFSPAESRFSSMKLRCPHCGNALVPKKDRKHFIIHKCVNPKCPYYLHNLKKVDKENLIEDYGKNKYKLHYIYREFTMDFFSMDLNTLPKNASSLKFSKHNAHVMSLCLTLHVNLGLSLRKTSQALKDLYNISISHQQIANYCKTAAICIKPFVDQYPYEKGDVFTADETYIKIRGLNTYVWLIMNAATRSIIGYQVSDNRGVGPCILAMRMAFQRLTKLSENFKFIADGYSAYPLAAMEFAKKFGKDFTFKITQVIGLTNDDAVSAQHRPFKQMIERLNRTYKASYRHTNGFDNIDGANYDLALWVAYYNFLRPHKHNHYKVLNEVAMLQGADNMPGKWQLLIFLGQQTILTMQKNGTAAPERGCCQ
;
A
#
# COMPACT_ATOMS: atom_id res chain seq x y z
N MET A 1 -51.76 9.36 44.84
CA MET A 1 -50.63 9.86 44.03
C MET A 1 -50.54 9.03 42.78
N ASP A 2 -50.64 9.66 41.61
CA ASP A 2 -50.51 8.96 40.34
C ASP A 2 -49.02 8.67 40.08
N ILE A 3 -48.65 7.39 40.20
CA ILE A 3 -47.26 6.92 40.15
C ILE A 3 -46.60 7.32 38.83
N ILE A 4 -47.38 7.36 37.73
CA ILE A 4 -46.88 7.74 36.41
C ILE A 4 -46.49 9.22 36.40
N LEU A 5 -47.33 10.09 36.97
CA LEU A 5 -47.07 11.52 37.05
C LEU A 5 -45.83 11.83 37.91
N TYR A 6 -45.68 11.09 39.02
CA TYR A 6 -44.53 11.21 39.93
C TYR A 6 -43.20 10.79 39.25
N LEU A 7 -43.21 9.69 38.50
CA LEU A 7 -42.04 9.23 37.74
C LEU A 7 -41.67 10.21 36.61
N LEU A 8 -42.66 10.77 35.91
CA LEU A 8 -42.42 11.77 34.87
C LEU A 8 -41.80 13.05 35.42
N GLN A 9 -42.26 13.53 36.58
CA GLN A 9 -41.65 14.67 37.27
C GLN A 9 -40.20 14.37 37.68
N THR A 10 -39.94 13.16 38.19
CA THR A 10 -38.59 12.76 38.59
C THR A 10 -37.64 12.70 37.38
N ILE A 11 -38.10 12.17 36.25
CA ILE A 11 -37.32 12.14 34.99
C ILE A 11 -36.99 13.57 34.51
N GLN A 12 -37.96 14.49 34.56
CA GLN A 12 -37.74 15.88 34.16
C GLN A 12 -36.72 16.59 35.06
N VAL A 13 -36.77 16.36 36.36
CA VAL A 13 -35.79 16.91 37.32
C VAL A 13 -34.40 16.34 37.07
N LEU A 14 -34.27 15.02 36.88
CA LEU A 14 -32.98 14.38 36.57
C LEU A 14 -32.41 14.88 35.22
N TYR A 15 -33.26 15.10 34.23
CA TYR A 15 -32.84 15.67 32.95
C TYR A 15 -32.28 17.09 33.11
N GLN A 16 -32.97 17.95 33.89
CA GLN A 16 -32.48 19.30 34.18
C GLN A 16 -31.15 19.29 34.94
N GLN A 17 -30.99 18.40 35.91
CA GLN A 17 -29.73 18.22 36.63
C GLN A 17 -28.58 17.78 35.70
N ASN A 18 -28.84 16.85 34.78
CA ASN A 18 -27.85 16.43 33.79
C ASN A 18 -27.46 17.57 32.85
N CYS A 19 -28.43 18.35 32.35
CA CYS A 19 -28.15 19.52 31.51
C CYS A 19 -27.33 20.58 32.24
N TRP A 20 -27.59 20.78 33.53
CA TRP A 20 -26.83 21.70 34.37
C TRP A 20 -25.40 21.21 34.60
N LEU A 21 -25.21 19.92 34.93
CA LEU A 21 -23.90 19.30 35.11
C LEU A 21 -23.05 19.37 33.84
N ILE A 22 -23.64 19.10 32.68
CA ILE A 22 -22.93 19.21 31.39
C ILE A 22 -22.48 20.65 31.15
N ASN A 23 -23.36 21.63 31.36
CA ASN A 23 -23.00 23.05 31.22
C ASN A 23 -21.91 23.48 32.22
N PHE A 24 -21.99 22.98 33.45
CA PHE A 24 -20.99 23.24 34.48
C PHE A 24 -19.62 22.68 34.08
N ILE A 25 -19.56 21.43 33.61
CA ILE A 25 -18.33 20.81 33.11
C ILE A 25 -17.78 21.60 31.92
N CYS A 26 -18.62 21.96 30.94
CA CYS A 26 -18.18 22.71 29.76
C CYS A 26 -17.67 24.12 30.07
N ARG A 27 -18.21 24.80 31.08
CA ARG A 27 -17.83 26.17 31.44
C ARG A 27 -16.64 26.26 32.39
N TYR A 28 -16.55 25.35 33.35
CA TYR A 28 -15.65 25.54 34.51
C TYR A 28 -14.57 24.47 34.61
N ILE A 29 -14.72 23.32 33.95
CA ILE A 29 -13.66 22.35 33.84
C ILE A 29 -12.99 22.58 32.49
N PRO A 30 -11.74 23.08 32.44
CA PRO A 30 -11.00 23.10 31.20
C PRO A 30 -10.78 21.64 30.79
N LEU A 31 -11.70 21.14 29.96
CA LEU A 31 -11.50 19.94 29.16
C LEU A 31 -10.39 20.31 28.16
N LYS A 32 -9.15 20.37 28.65
CA LYS A 32 -8.02 20.04 27.80
C LYS A 32 -8.37 18.65 27.33
N GLN A 33 -8.96 18.54 26.14
CA GLN A 33 -8.83 17.33 25.35
C GLN A 33 -7.33 17.08 25.32
N TRP A 34 -6.88 16.22 26.22
CA TRP A 34 -5.76 15.39 25.92
C TRP A 34 -6.30 14.60 24.75
N ALA A 35 -6.09 15.11 23.53
CA ALA A 35 -5.88 14.23 22.42
C ALA A 35 -4.79 13.30 22.95
N PHE A 36 -5.22 12.14 23.44
CA PHE A 36 -4.31 11.10 23.87
C PHE A 36 -3.65 10.68 22.57
N ASP A 37 -2.60 11.40 22.23
CA ASP A 37 -1.77 11.16 21.08
C ASP A 37 -1.03 9.87 21.44
N ASP A 38 -1.55 8.74 20.96
CA ASP A 38 -0.94 7.39 21.08
C ASP A 38 0.52 7.36 20.59
N SER A 39 1.01 8.48 20.05
CA SER A 39 2.42 8.79 19.84
C SER A 39 3.30 8.75 21.10
N HIS A 40 2.80 8.57 22.33
CA HIS A 40 3.68 8.51 23.50
C HIS A 40 4.37 7.16 23.74
N SER A 41 3.91 6.06 23.13
CA SER A 41 4.64 4.79 23.25
C SER A 41 5.93 4.81 22.40
N PRO A 42 7.12 4.67 23.00
CA PRO A 42 8.39 4.73 22.27
C PRO A 42 8.45 3.67 21.16
N LYS A 43 7.83 2.51 21.39
CA LYS A 43 7.78 1.37 20.46
C LYS A 43 7.06 1.72 19.15
N TYR A 44 5.97 2.47 19.22
CA TYR A 44 5.16 2.83 18.05
C TYR A 44 5.63 4.12 17.36
N GLN A 45 6.29 5.04 18.08
CA GLN A 45 6.90 6.24 17.48
C GLN A 45 7.87 5.93 16.33
N LYS A 46 8.56 4.78 16.37
CA LYS A 46 9.50 4.34 15.31
C LYS A 46 8.84 4.21 13.93
N PHE A 47 7.54 4.00 13.90
CA PHE A 47 6.76 3.80 12.68
C PHE A 47 6.07 5.08 12.19
N LYS A 48 6.15 6.18 12.97
CA LYS A 48 5.68 7.50 12.53
C LYS A 48 6.42 7.90 11.26
N ILE A 49 5.68 8.37 10.27
CA ILE A 49 6.22 8.84 9.00
C ILE A 49 6.60 10.31 9.16
N ASP A 50 7.79 10.67 8.71
CA ASP A 50 8.23 12.07 8.66
C ASP A 50 7.86 12.68 7.31
N GLU A 51 7.78 14.00 7.30
CA GLU A 51 7.66 14.80 6.07
C GLU A 51 8.75 14.47 5.04
N LEU A 52 8.46 14.73 3.76
CA LEU A 52 9.37 14.44 2.67
C LEU A 52 10.68 15.24 2.80
N PRO A 53 11.82 14.65 2.41
CA PRO A 53 13.11 15.31 2.49
C PRO A 53 13.22 16.40 1.45
N LEU A 54 14.07 17.39 1.74
CA LEU A 54 14.42 18.38 0.74
C LEU A 54 15.33 17.70 -0.28
N VAL A 55 14.88 17.72 -1.53
CA VAL A 55 15.64 17.19 -2.65
C VAL A 55 16.39 18.34 -3.28
N THR A 56 17.70 18.42 -3.04
CA THR A 56 18.54 19.41 -3.73
C THR A 56 19.18 18.74 -4.94
N ASP A 57 18.72 19.12 -6.12
CA ASP A 57 19.51 18.98 -7.34
C ASP A 57 20.62 20.05 -7.31
N PHE A 58 21.83 19.68 -7.70
CA PHE A 58 22.92 20.64 -7.84
C PHE A 58 22.90 21.33 -9.20
N ARG A 59 22.10 20.84 -10.15
CA ARG A 59 21.76 21.57 -11.37
C ARG A 59 20.88 22.75 -10.96
N GLN A 60 21.30 23.95 -11.33
CA GLN A 60 20.40 25.09 -11.28
C GLN A 60 19.61 25.11 -12.59
N ASP A 61 18.39 25.64 -12.59
CA ASP A 61 17.55 25.67 -13.80
C ASP A 61 18.18 26.50 -14.94
N TRP A 62 19.18 27.33 -14.62
CA TRP A 62 19.83 28.25 -15.55
C TRP A 62 21.13 27.69 -16.12
N THR A 63 21.19 27.59 -17.44
CA THR A 63 22.36 27.15 -18.19
C THR A 63 23.37 28.29 -18.36
N TYR A 64 24.58 27.97 -18.81
CA TYR A 64 25.61 28.97 -19.11
C TYR A 64 25.14 29.98 -20.18
N LYS A 65 24.27 29.54 -21.11
CA LYS A 65 23.69 30.36 -22.17
C LYS A 65 22.79 31.47 -21.61
N GLU A 66 22.17 31.24 -20.45
CA GLU A 66 21.30 32.21 -19.79
C GLU A 66 22.06 33.05 -18.75
N LEU A 67 23.01 32.43 -18.06
CA LEU A 67 23.83 33.12 -17.05
C LEU A 67 24.77 34.16 -17.63
N ILE A 68 25.40 33.91 -18.79
CA ILE A 68 26.33 34.87 -19.40
C ILE A 68 25.60 36.20 -19.74
N PRO A 69 24.48 36.18 -20.50
CA PRO A 69 23.71 37.40 -20.77
C PRO A 69 23.19 38.08 -19.50
N TYR A 70 22.76 37.30 -18.51
CA TYR A 70 22.29 37.84 -17.24
C TYR A 70 23.38 38.61 -16.48
N TYR A 71 24.59 38.06 -16.38
CA TYR A 71 25.69 38.74 -15.71
C TYR A 71 26.15 40.01 -16.45
N GLU A 72 26.08 39.99 -17.79
CA GLU A 72 26.35 41.16 -18.63
C GLU A 72 25.29 42.25 -18.40
N LYS A 73 24.00 41.89 -18.40
CA LYS A 73 22.89 42.84 -18.21
C LYS A 73 22.81 43.42 -16.79
N ARG A 74 23.02 42.59 -15.75
CA ARG A 74 22.83 42.98 -14.35
C ARG A 74 24.06 43.61 -13.71
N TYR A 75 25.26 43.17 -14.09
CA TYR A 75 26.51 43.58 -13.44
C TYR A 75 27.53 44.18 -14.42
N GLY A 76 27.16 44.35 -15.70
CA GLY A 76 28.07 44.88 -16.74
C GLY A 76 29.27 43.96 -17.04
N LYS A 77 29.25 42.71 -16.58
CA LYS A 77 30.42 41.82 -16.62
C LYS A 77 30.30 40.79 -17.73
N LYS A 78 31.02 41.03 -18.84
CA LYS A 78 31.13 40.08 -19.96
C LYS A 78 32.06 38.91 -19.62
N ILE A 79 31.50 37.73 -19.36
CA ILE A 79 32.29 36.53 -19.03
C ILE A 79 32.84 35.90 -20.31
N ARG A 80 34.13 36.08 -20.57
CA ARG A 80 34.86 35.45 -21.69
C ARG A 80 35.36 34.05 -21.32
N PRO A 81 35.64 33.17 -22.30
CA PRO A 81 36.36 31.92 -22.08
C PRO A 81 37.68 32.10 -21.31
N VAL A 82 38.19 31.00 -20.75
CA VAL A 82 39.46 30.97 -20.04
C VAL A 82 40.60 31.06 -21.03
N SER A 83 41.44 32.09 -20.92
CA SER A 83 42.71 32.15 -21.63
C SER A 83 43.72 31.23 -20.95
N ARG A 84 44.19 30.20 -21.65
CA ARG A 84 45.15 29.22 -21.12
C ARG A 84 46.56 29.59 -21.59
N ARG A 85 47.55 29.43 -20.71
CA ARG A 85 48.98 29.66 -21.00
C ARG A 85 49.74 28.37 -21.30
N SER A 86 49.14 27.21 -21.03
CA SER A 86 49.70 25.87 -21.22
C SER A 86 48.67 24.96 -21.92
N GLU A 87 49.13 23.83 -22.45
CA GLU A 87 48.25 22.79 -23.00
C GLU A 87 47.18 22.34 -22.00
N CYS A 88 46.03 21.94 -22.53
CA CYS A 88 44.84 21.66 -21.73
C CYS A 88 44.50 20.18 -21.69
N ASP A 89 44.85 19.53 -20.59
CA ASP A 89 44.52 18.12 -20.32
C ASP A 89 43.09 17.93 -19.77
N ILE A 90 42.16 18.85 -20.06
CA ILE A 90 40.73 18.65 -19.75
C ILE A 90 40.07 18.01 -20.98
N PRO A 91 39.37 16.88 -20.85
CA PRO A 91 38.64 16.26 -21.96
C PRO A 91 37.65 17.22 -22.65
N ASP A 92 37.50 17.11 -23.97
CA ASP A 92 36.62 18.01 -24.75
C ASP A 92 35.12 17.80 -24.46
N ASP A 93 34.75 16.61 -23.99
CA ASP A 93 33.41 16.23 -23.52
C ASP A 93 33.12 16.70 -22.08
N CYS A 94 34.06 17.38 -21.41
CA CYS A 94 33.88 17.82 -20.04
C CYS A 94 33.04 19.10 -19.93
N HIS A 95 31.93 19.01 -19.19
CA HIS A 95 30.98 20.11 -18.95
C HIS A 95 30.84 20.38 -17.45
N CYS A 96 30.52 21.62 -17.08
CA CYS A 96 30.20 21.97 -15.70
C CYS A 96 28.87 21.33 -15.28
N PRO A 97 28.83 20.50 -14.23
CA PRO A 97 27.61 19.78 -13.85
C PRO A 97 26.53 20.67 -13.22
N ARG A 98 26.82 21.97 -12.98
CA ARG A 98 25.86 22.93 -12.38
C ARG A 98 25.17 23.81 -13.42
N CYS A 99 25.88 24.24 -14.46
CA CYS A 99 25.38 25.19 -15.46
C CYS A 99 25.65 24.75 -16.91
N ASP A 100 26.16 23.54 -17.09
CA ASP A 100 26.49 22.95 -18.39
C ASP A 100 27.53 23.73 -19.21
N ALA A 101 28.35 24.54 -18.54
CA ALA A 101 29.40 25.31 -19.20
C ALA A 101 30.46 24.37 -19.82
N PRO A 102 30.78 24.52 -21.10
CA PRO A 102 31.72 23.64 -21.78
C PRO A 102 33.18 23.89 -21.36
N LYS A 103 34.09 23.00 -21.75
CA LYS A 103 35.55 23.07 -21.53
C LYS A 103 36.16 24.48 -21.60
N PRO A 104 35.80 25.39 -22.53
CA PRO A 104 36.37 26.74 -22.59
C PRO A 104 36.17 27.60 -21.33
N PHE A 105 35.20 27.28 -20.47
CA PHE A 105 34.90 28.05 -19.26
C PHE A 105 35.37 27.38 -17.96
N LEU A 106 36.20 26.33 -18.06
CA LEU A 106 36.68 25.53 -16.92
C LEU A 106 38.16 25.78 -16.61
N TYR A 107 38.47 25.97 -15.33
CA TYR A 107 39.82 26.03 -14.76
C TYR A 107 40.20 24.70 -14.10
N LYS A 108 41.49 24.35 -14.10
CA LYS A 108 42.04 23.37 -13.14
C LYS A 108 42.21 24.06 -11.78
N ASN A 109 41.56 23.53 -10.75
CA ASN A 109 41.66 23.98 -9.37
C ASN A 109 42.53 22.96 -8.60
N ASN A 110 43.70 23.36 -8.12
CA ASN A 110 44.66 22.52 -7.38
C ASN A 110 45.51 21.51 -8.20
N GLY A 111 45.85 21.82 -9.45
CA GLY A 111 46.90 21.09 -10.19
C GLY A 111 46.66 19.57 -10.28
N SER A 112 47.51 18.78 -9.59
CA SER A 112 47.60 17.31 -9.68
C SER A 112 46.43 16.52 -9.06
N LYS A 113 45.49 17.16 -8.35
CA LYS A 113 44.35 16.49 -7.68
C LYS A 113 43.05 16.48 -8.49
N GLY A 114 43.08 16.81 -9.79
CA GLY A 114 41.97 16.56 -10.72
C GLY A 114 40.67 17.35 -10.50
N GLN A 115 40.65 18.36 -9.62
CA GLN A 115 39.48 19.22 -9.40
C GLN A 115 39.45 20.36 -10.43
N LEU A 116 38.26 20.67 -10.94
CA LEU A 116 37.96 21.76 -11.86
C LEU A 116 37.11 22.84 -11.18
N LEU A 117 37.19 24.08 -11.67
CA LEU A 117 36.39 25.22 -11.25
C LEU A 117 35.73 25.88 -12.46
N CYS A 118 34.41 26.03 -12.43
CA CYS A 118 33.68 26.75 -13.48
C CYS A 118 33.79 28.27 -13.30
N LYS A 119 34.20 28.99 -14.35
CA LYS A 119 34.29 30.46 -14.37
C LYS A 119 32.93 31.15 -14.23
N ILE A 120 31.85 30.50 -14.69
CA ILE A 120 30.52 31.10 -14.80
C ILE A 120 29.74 31.00 -13.49
N CYS A 121 29.69 29.81 -12.89
CA CYS A 121 28.90 29.55 -11.67
C CYS A 121 29.75 29.31 -10.41
N ALA A 122 31.08 29.46 -10.53
CA ALA A 122 32.07 29.20 -9.47
C ALA A 122 32.00 27.80 -8.84
N ALA A 123 31.36 26.84 -9.52
CA ALA A 123 31.24 25.47 -9.04
C ALA A 123 32.59 24.75 -9.11
N ARG A 124 32.98 24.11 -8.01
CA ARG A 124 34.17 23.24 -7.91
C ARG A 124 33.73 21.79 -8.04
N PHE A 125 34.24 21.04 -9.01
CA PHE A 125 33.83 19.65 -9.28
C PHE A 125 35.01 18.82 -9.82
N SER A 126 34.97 17.51 -9.69
CA SER A 126 35.98 16.61 -10.28
C SER A 126 35.29 15.70 -11.30
N PRO A 127 35.83 15.51 -12.52
CA PRO A 127 35.19 14.66 -13.54
C PRO A 127 35.03 13.19 -13.09
N ALA A 128 36.00 12.65 -12.36
CA ALA A 128 35.97 11.29 -11.83
C ALA A 128 35.08 11.12 -10.58
N GLU A 129 34.88 12.18 -9.79
CA GLU A 129 34.06 12.19 -8.57
C GLU A 129 33.12 13.40 -8.59
N SER A 130 32.05 13.30 -9.38
CA SER A 130 31.06 14.36 -9.44
C SER A 130 30.20 14.35 -8.16
N ARG A 131 30.50 15.24 -7.21
CA ARG A 131 29.57 15.55 -6.08
C ARG A 131 28.20 16.07 -6.55
N PHE A 132 28.06 16.32 -7.86
CA PHE A 132 26.90 16.88 -8.56
C PHE A 132 26.10 15.81 -9.33
N SER A 133 26.56 14.55 -9.40
CA SER A 133 25.81 13.45 -10.06
C SER A 133 24.80 12.79 -9.14
N SER A 134 24.93 12.95 -7.82
CA SER A 134 24.01 12.39 -6.83
C SER A 134 23.03 13.45 -6.35
N MET A 135 21.75 13.24 -6.65
CA MET A 135 20.65 13.94 -5.98
C MET A 135 20.80 13.69 -4.47
N LYS A 136 21.00 14.76 -3.68
CA LYS A 136 21.19 14.63 -2.23
C LYS A 136 19.90 14.91 -1.49
N LEU A 137 19.43 13.89 -0.78
CA LEU A 137 18.33 14.00 0.16
C LEU A 137 18.82 14.75 1.40
N ARG A 138 18.12 15.81 1.79
CA ARG A 138 18.44 16.65 2.97
C ARG A 138 17.31 16.63 3.98
N CYS A 139 17.69 16.73 5.24
CA CYS A 139 16.76 16.86 6.35
C CYS A 139 16.00 18.19 6.25
N PRO A 140 14.66 18.18 6.25
CA PRO A 140 13.87 19.41 6.14
C PRO A 140 14.02 20.33 7.35
N HIS A 141 14.35 19.77 8.52
CA HIS A 141 14.48 20.54 9.77
C HIS A 141 15.84 21.20 9.98
N CYS A 142 16.91 20.76 9.31
CA CYS A 142 18.25 21.31 9.52
C CYS A 142 19.11 21.44 8.25
N GLY A 143 18.58 21.08 7.08
CA GLY A 143 19.28 21.12 5.80
C GLY A 143 20.45 20.14 5.66
N ASN A 144 20.79 19.36 6.69
CA ASN A 144 21.91 18.44 6.64
C ASN A 144 21.62 17.24 5.73
N ALA A 145 22.64 16.75 5.01
CA ALA A 145 22.50 15.60 4.13
C ALA A 145 22.10 14.35 4.93
N LEU A 146 21.16 13.58 4.39
CA LEU A 146 20.75 12.31 4.97
C LEU A 146 21.77 11.23 4.61
N VAL A 147 21.96 10.30 5.54
CA VAL A 147 22.90 9.18 5.40
C VAL A 147 22.10 7.89 5.27
N PRO A 148 22.33 7.05 4.24
CA PRO A 148 21.74 5.72 4.16
C PRO A 148 22.29 4.88 5.32
N LYS A 149 21.40 4.29 6.12
CA LYS A 149 21.76 3.50 7.31
C LYS A 149 21.40 2.03 7.20
N LYS A 150 20.32 1.70 6.50
CA LYS A 150 19.86 0.32 6.35
C LYS A 150 19.32 0.13 4.95
N ASP A 151 19.79 -0.92 4.30
CA ASP A 151 19.20 -1.41 3.07
C ASP A 151 18.15 -2.48 3.41
N ARG A 152 16.99 -2.41 2.76
CA ARG A 152 15.89 -3.39 2.88
C ARG A 152 15.47 -3.76 1.45
N LYS A 153 14.92 -4.96 1.27
CA LYS A 153 14.52 -5.55 -0.02
C LYS A 153 13.83 -4.59 -1.02
N HIS A 154 13.10 -3.59 -0.53
CA HIS A 154 12.33 -2.66 -1.38
C HIS A 154 12.60 -1.17 -1.11
N PHE A 155 13.39 -0.84 -0.08
CA PHE A 155 13.63 0.55 0.27
C PHE A 155 14.89 0.74 1.11
N ILE A 156 15.55 1.88 0.93
CA ILE A 156 16.72 2.31 1.68
C ILE A 156 16.27 3.30 2.76
N ILE A 157 16.71 3.07 4.00
CA ILE A 157 16.42 3.95 5.14
C ILE A 157 17.53 5.01 5.26
N HIS A 158 17.16 6.26 5.03
CA HIS A 158 17.99 7.45 5.18
C HIS A 158 17.74 8.12 6.53
N LYS A 159 18.79 8.50 7.26
CA LYS A 159 18.70 9.10 8.60
C LYS A 159 19.45 10.42 8.67
N CYS A 160 18.87 11.43 9.32
CA CYS A 160 19.59 12.64 9.71
C CYS A 160 20.47 12.36 10.93
N VAL A 161 21.79 12.40 10.76
CA VAL A 161 22.76 12.13 11.84
C VAL A 161 23.20 13.39 12.60
N ASN A 162 22.66 14.57 12.27
CA ASN A 162 23.05 15.83 12.92
C ASN A 162 22.55 15.88 14.39
N PRO A 163 23.45 15.90 15.39
CA PRO A 163 23.06 15.97 16.80
C PRO A 163 22.51 17.36 17.20
N LYS A 164 22.73 18.39 16.37
CA LYS A 164 22.18 19.74 16.56
C LYS A 164 20.88 19.97 15.78
N CYS A 165 20.30 18.93 15.19
CA CYS A 165 19.06 19.05 14.43
C CYS A 165 17.90 19.46 15.38
N PRO A 166 17.11 20.50 15.06
CA PRO A 166 15.98 20.92 15.88
C PRO A 166 14.99 19.78 16.17
N TYR A 167 14.71 18.94 15.17
CA TYR A 167 13.86 17.76 15.34
C TYR A 167 14.43 16.75 16.34
N TYR A 168 15.74 16.51 16.29
CA TYR A 168 16.41 15.61 17.22
C TYR A 168 16.39 16.16 18.65
N LEU A 169 16.73 17.43 18.83
CA LEU A 169 16.74 18.08 20.14
C LEU A 169 15.33 18.16 20.74
N HIS A 170 14.31 18.41 19.92
CA HIS A 170 12.92 18.42 20.35
C HIS A 170 12.47 17.04 20.86
N ASN A 171 12.79 15.96 20.13
CA ASN A 171 12.42 14.61 20.55
C ASN A 171 13.27 14.10 21.72
N LEU A 172 14.53 14.54 21.82
CA LEU A 172 15.40 14.18 22.95
C LEU A 172 14.86 14.71 24.28
N LYS A 173 14.24 15.90 24.29
CA LYS A 173 13.57 16.47 25.47
C LYS A 173 12.37 15.64 25.96
N LYS A 174 11.82 14.75 25.12
CA LYS A 174 10.66 13.90 25.43
C LYS A 174 11.05 12.52 25.94
N VAL A 175 12.35 12.21 26.05
CA VAL A 175 12.83 10.92 26.55
C VAL A 175 12.84 10.94 28.08
N ASP A 176 12.33 9.90 28.72
CA ASP A 176 12.39 9.79 30.18
C ASP A 176 13.84 9.76 30.68
N LYS A 177 14.08 10.41 31.82
CA LYS A 177 15.42 10.52 32.42
C LYS A 177 16.06 9.16 32.68
N GLU A 178 15.26 8.17 33.09
CA GLU A 178 15.68 6.79 33.30
C GLU A 178 16.23 6.15 32.02
N ASN A 179 15.52 6.32 30.90
CA ASN A 179 15.91 5.82 29.58
C ASN A 179 17.12 6.58 28.96
N LEU A 180 17.49 7.74 29.51
CA LEU A 180 18.71 8.47 29.12
C LEU A 180 19.97 7.90 29.79
N ILE A 181 19.81 7.31 30.97
CA ILE A 181 20.89 6.75 31.79
C ILE A 181 21.13 5.28 31.40
N GLU A 182 20.08 4.53 31.07
CA GLU A 182 20.15 3.14 30.62
C GLU A 182 20.93 2.99 29.31
N ASP A 183 21.84 1.99 29.25
CA ASP A 183 22.52 1.61 28.03
C ASP A 183 21.50 1.23 26.94
N TYR A 184 21.64 1.85 25.77
CA TYR A 184 20.70 1.74 24.64
C TYR A 184 19.25 2.17 24.92
N GLY A 185 18.93 2.79 26.06
CA GLY A 185 17.56 3.26 26.38
C GLY A 185 17.01 4.26 25.35
N LYS A 186 17.88 5.09 24.76
CA LYS A 186 17.56 6.00 23.64
C LYS A 186 17.04 5.29 22.39
N ASN A 187 17.40 4.02 22.18
CA ASN A 187 16.94 3.23 21.04
C ASN A 187 15.46 2.87 21.15
N LYS A 188 14.83 3.02 22.31
CA LYS A 188 13.39 2.82 22.48
C LYS A 188 12.60 3.88 21.71
N TYR A 189 13.16 5.07 21.49
CA TYR A 189 12.50 6.25 20.91
C TYR A 189 12.90 6.51 19.45
N LYS A 190 12.02 7.20 18.71
CA LYS A 190 12.37 7.76 17.39
C LYS A 190 12.93 9.17 17.54
N LEU A 191 14.25 9.28 17.66
CA LEU A 191 14.88 10.58 17.93
C LEU A 191 15.20 11.37 16.65
N HIS A 192 15.64 10.70 15.60
CA HIS A 192 16.10 11.37 14.39
C HIS A 192 15.05 11.35 13.29
N TYR A 193 15.12 12.34 12.41
CA TYR A 193 14.41 12.35 11.14
C TYR A 193 14.87 11.15 10.29
N ILE A 194 13.90 10.40 9.75
CA ILE A 194 14.12 9.20 8.93
C ILE A 194 13.27 9.30 7.66
N TYR A 195 13.93 9.23 6.51
CA TYR A 195 13.28 9.07 5.22
C TYR A 195 13.49 7.65 4.70
N ARG A 196 12.51 7.12 3.95
CA ARG A 196 12.58 5.79 3.33
C ARG A 196 12.43 5.97 1.82
N GLU A 197 13.49 5.66 1.09
CA GLU A 197 13.53 5.74 -0.36
C GLU A 197 13.22 4.38 -0.95
N PHE A 198 12.09 4.24 -1.64
CA PHE A 198 11.76 3.00 -2.35
C PHE A 198 12.58 2.87 -3.63
N THR A 199 13.18 1.69 -3.83
CA THR A 199 14.08 1.38 -4.95
C THR A 199 13.37 0.71 -6.12
N MET A 200 12.06 0.45 -6.00
CA MET A 200 11.24 -0.24 -7.00
C MET A 200 9.94 0.52 -7.25
N ASP A 201 9.54 0.71 -8.51
CA ASP A 201 8.25 1.30 -8.85
C ASP A 201 7.15 0.23 -8.77
N PHE A 202 6.48 0.16 -7.62
CA PHE A 202 5.37 -0.76 -7.42
C PHE A 202 4.16 -0.48 -8.32
N PHE A 203 4.11 0.68 -8.97
CA PHE A 203 2.98 1.09 -9.79
C PHE A 203 3.18 0.84 -11.29
N SER A 204 4.40 0.52 -11.73
CA SER A 204 4.65 0.02 -13.09
C SER A 204 4.29 -1.47 -13.25
N MET A 205 4.14 -2.20 -12.13
CA MET A 205 3.75 -3.62 -12.16
C MET A 205 2.32 -3.79 -12.68
N ASP A 206 2.12 -4.67 -13.67
CA ASP A 206 0.78 -5.04 -14.15
C ASP A 206 0.08 -5.98 -13.16
N LEU A 207 -1.04 -5.51 -12.62
CA LEU A 207 -1.89 -6.26 -11.69
C LEU A 207 -2.67 -7.38 -12.41
N ASN A 208 -2.80 -7.31 -13.73
CA ASN A 208 -3.65 -8.20 -14.52
C ASN A 208 -2.85 -9.21 -15.35
N THR A 209 -1.57 -9.41 -15.05
CA THR A 209 -0.72 -10.33 -15.82
C THR A 209 -1.31 -11.74 -15.80
N LEU A 210 -1.73 -12.25 -16.96
CA LEU A 210 -2.25 -13.62 -17.08
C LEU A 210 -1.08 -14.63 -17.03
N PRO A 211 -1.16 -15.68 -16.21
CA PRO A 211 -0.11 -16.70 -16.17
C PRO A 211 -0.08 -17.50 -17.49
N LYS A 212 1.13 -17.76 -17.99
CA LYS A 212 1.38 -18.45 -19.28
C LYS A 212 0.83 -19.89 -19.36
N ASN A 213 0.48 -20.49 -18.22
CA ASN A 213 0.15 -21.92 -18.09
C ASN A 213 -1.32 -22.15 -17.67
N ALA A 214 -2.27 -21.59 -18.43
CA ALA A 214 -3.70 -21.88 -18.28
C ALA A 214 -4.05 -23.17 -19.06
N SER A 215 -4.74 -24.12 -18.42
CA SER A 215 -5.28 -25.28 -19.12
C SER A 215 -6.41 -24.83 -20.05
N SER A 216 -6.51 -25.42 -21.24
CA SER A 216 -7.61 -25.09 -22.15
C SER A 216 -8.95 -25.48 -21.54
N LEU A 217 -9.97 -24.63 -21.67
CA LEU A 217 -11.38 -24.97 -21.39
C LEU A 217 -11.98 -25.96 -22.43
N LYS A 218 -11.14 -26.67 -23.17
CA LYS A 218 -11.52 -27.76 -24.05
C LYS A 218 -11.67 -29.03 -23.22
N PHE A 219 -12.92 -29.44 -23.05
CA PHE A 219 -13.30 -30.59 -22.29
C PHE A 219 -13.21 -31.86 -23.15
N SER A 220 -12.36 -32.82 -22.76
CA SER A 220 -12.26 -34.11 -23.46
C SER A 220 -13.18 -35.18 -22.87
N LYS A 221 -13.33 -35.23 -21.54
CA LYS A 221 -14.11 -36.27 -20.82
C LYS A 221 -15.27 -35.75 -19.97
N HIS A 222 -15.22 -34.51 -19.48
CA HIS A 222 -16.24 -33.94 -18.59
C HIS A 222 -16.59 -32.53 -19.02
N ASN A 223 -17.85 -32.13 -18.98
CA ASN A 223 -18.31 -30.84 -19.48
C ASN A 223 -18.17 -29.68 -18.47
N ALA A 224 -18.53 -28.46 -18.91
CA ALA A 224 -18.52 -27.25 -18.11
C ALA A 224 -19.43 -27.33 -16.86
N HIS A 225 -20.47 -28.16 -16.88
CA HIS A 225 -21.35 -28.37 -15.74
C HIS A 225 -20.63 -29.13 -14.62
N VAL A 226 -19.92 -30.21 -14.95
CA VAL A 226 -19.09 -30.95 -13.98
C VAL A 226 -18.01 -30.05 -13.36
N MET A 227 -17.33 -29.24 -14.17
CA MET A 227 -16.35 -28.28 -13.66
C MET A 227 -16.98 -27.32 -12.64
N SER A 228 -18.17 -26.81 -12.94
CA SER A 228 -18.86 -25.85 -12.08
C SER A 228 -19.44 -26.51 -10.81
N LEU A 229 -19.79 -27.78 -10.89
CA LEU A 229 -20.13 -28.60 -9.73
C LEU A 229 -18.91 -28.81 -8.83
N CYS A 230 -17.73 -29.05 -9.41
CA CYS A 230 -16.47 -29.10 -8.65
C CYS A 230 -16.21 -27.80 -7.89
N LEU A 231 -16.36 -26.64 -8.54
CA LEU A 231 -16.20 -25.32 -7.91
C LEU A 231 -17.22 -25.11 -6.79
N THR A 232 -18.48 -25.51 -7.02
CA THR A 232 -19.54 -25.38 -6.01
C THR A 232 -19.21 -26.19 -4.75
N LEU A 233 -18.83 -27.45 -4.91
CA LEU A 233 -18.49 -28.34 -3.79
C LEU A 233 -17.21 -27.90 -3.08
N HIS A 234 -16.18 -27.51 -3.84
CA HIS A 234 -14.88 -27.14 -3.27
C HIS A 234 -14.89 -25.75 -2.63
N VAL A 235 -15.38 -24.73 -3.34
CA VAL A 235 -15.30 -23.31 -2.93
C VAL A 235 -16.49 -22.93 -2.05
N ASN A 236 -17.72 -23.21 -2.49
CA ASN A 236 -18.91 -22.75 -1.76
C ASN A 236 -19.13 -23.57 -0.49
N LEU A 237 -19.00 -24.90 -0.58
CA LEU A 237 -19.21 -25.82 0.54
C LEU A 237 -17.93 -26.13 1.33
N GLY A 238 -16.76 -25.68 0.84
CA GLY A 238 -15.50 -25.84 1.55
C GLY A 238 -15.04 -27.29 1.69
N LEU A 239 -15.34 -28.15 0.71
CA LEU A 239 -14.83 -29.53 0.71
C LEU A 239 -13.39 -29.58 0.22
N SER A 240 -12.59 -30.51 0.73
CA SER A 240 -11.25 -30.76 0.17
C SER A 240 -11.34 -31.32 -1.25
N LEU A 241 -10.27 -31.25 -2.03
CA LEU A 241 -10.24 -31.82 -3.39
C LEU A 241 -10.61 -33.33 -3.41
N ARG A 242 -10.15 -34.09 -2.42
CA ARG A 242 -10.46 -35.52 -2.28
C ARG A 242 -11.91 -35.75 -1.85
N LYS A 243 -12.42 -34.96 -0.89
CA LYS A 243 -13.84 -35.03 -0.50
C LYS A 243 -14.76 -34.61 -1.63
N THR A 244 -14.34 -33.65 -2.45
CA THR A 244 -15.08 -33.22 -3.64
C THR A 244 -15.14 -34.34 -4.68
N SER A 245 -14.02 -35.01 -4.95
CA SER A 245 -13.97 -36.20 -5.81
C SER A 245 -14.88 -37.32 -5.30
N GLN A 246 -14.82 -37.61 -3.99
CA GLN A 246 -15.69 -38.58 -3.32
C GLN A 246 -17.18 -38.19 -3.45
N ALA A 247 -17.54 -36.95 -3.12
CA ALA A 247 -18.92 -36.46 -3.21
C ALA A 247 -19.47 -36.51 -4.65
N LEU A 248 -18.63 -36.22 -5.66
CA LEU A 248 -19.01 -36.34 -7.06
C LEU A 248 -19.29 -37.79 -7.45
N LYS A 249 -18.50 -38.74 -6.93
CA LYS A 249 -18.71 -40.16 -7.16
C LYS A 249 -19.96 -40.68 -6.43
N ASP A 250 -20.14 -40.34 -5.16
CA ASP A 250 -21.21 -40.90 -4.33
C ASP A 250 -22.58 -40.31 -4.67
N LEU A 251 -22.65 -39.00 -4.90
CA LEU A 251 -23.93 -38.30 -5.10
C LEU A 251 -24.35 -38.26 -6.57
N TYR A 252 -23.39 -38.26 -7.50
CA TYR A 252 -23.66 -38.04 -8.93
C TYR A 252 -23.09 -39.14 -9.83
N ASN A 253 -22.44 -40.18 -9.27
CA ASN A 253 -21.74 -41.23 -10.01
C ASN A 253 -20.66 -40.71 -10.99
N ILE A 254 -20.13 -39.51 -10.76
CA ILE A 254 -19.11 -38.90 -11.60
C ILE A 254 -17.73 -39.26 -11.05
N SER A 255 -16.98 -40.07 -11.82
CA SER A 255 -15.59 -40.39 -11.48
C SER A 255 -14.65 -39.30 -12.00
N ILE A 256 -14.04 -38.55 -11.08
CA ILE A 256 -13.06 -37.51 -11.40
C ILE A 256 -11.95 -37.50 -10.36
N SER A 257 -10.69 -37.32 -10.77
CA SER A 257 -9.57 -37.28 -9.83
C SER A 257 -9.50 -35.93 -9.09
N HIS A 258 -8.98 -35.95 -7.85
CA HIS A 258 -8.71 -34.73 -7.08
C HIS A 258 -7.73 -33.77 -7.80
N GLN A 259 -6.81 -34.31 -8.60
CA GLN A 259 -5.90 -33.50 -9.42
C GLN A 259 -6.64 -32.76 -10.55
N GLN A 260 -7.61 -33.41 -11.18
CA GLN A 260 -8.42 -32.76 -12.21
C GLN A 260 -9.29 -31.63 -11.61
N ILE A 261 -9.82 -31.83 -10.39
CA ILE A 261 -10.52 -30.78 -9.65
C ILE A 261 -9.60 -29.58 -9.39
N ALA A 262 -8.34 -29.82 -8.99
CA ALA A 262 -7.36 -28.74 -8.82
C ALA A 262 -7.09 -27.99 -10.12
N ASN A 263 -6.96 -28.70 -11.25
CA ASN A 263 -6.78 -28.10 -12.57
C ASN A 263 -7.98 -27.23 -12.98
N TYR A 264 -9.20 -27.67 -12.66
CA TYR A 264 -10.42 -26.90 -12.86
C TYR A 264 -10.44 -25.62 -12.01
N CYS A 265 -10.08 -25.71 -10.72
CA CYS A 265 -10.00 -24.54 -9.86
C CYS A 265 -8.97 -23.52 -10.37
N LYS A 266 -7.77 -23.99 -10.75
CA LYS A 266 -6.74 -23.14 -11.36
C LYS A 266 -7.25 -22.44 -12.63
N THR A 267 -7.88 -23.18 -13.53
CA THR A 267 -8.39 -22.63 -14.79
C THR A 267 -9.48 -21.59 -14.55
N ALA A 268 -10.45 -21.92 -13.68
CA ALA A 268 -11.52 -21.00 -13.31
C ALA A 268 -10.97 -19.73 -12.63
N ALA A 269 -9.99 -19.85 -11.73
CA ALA A 269 -9.37 -18.71 -11.06
C ALA A 269 -8.73 -17.75 -12.06
N ILE A 270 -7.98 -18.28 -13.03
CA ILE A 270 -7.33 -17.49 -14.08
C ILE A 270 -8.37 -16.76 -14.94
N CYS A 271 -9.46 -17.43 -15.30
CA CYS A 271 -10.51 -16.82 -16.11
C CYS A 271 -11.31 -15.76 -15.36
N ILE A 272 -11.67 -16.03 -14.10
CA ILE A 272 -12.58 -15.18 -13.31
C ILE A 272 -11.86 -13.97 -12.73
N LYS A 273 -10.57 -14.10 -12.37
CA LYS A 273 -9.81 -13.05 -11.70
C LYS A 273 -9.86 -11.69 -12.43
N PRO A 274 -9.64 -11.59 -13.76
CA PRO A 274 -9.76 -10.33 -14.47
C PRO A 274 -11.12 -9.65 -14.31
N PHE A 275 -12.22 -10.41 -14.36
CA PHE A 275 -13.56 -9.88 -14.11
C PHE A 275 -13.71 -9.37 -12.68
N VAL A 276 -13.24 -10.15 -11.69
CA VAL A 276 -13.32 -9.78 -10.27
C VAL A 276 -12.50 -8.53 -9.97
N ASP A 277 -11.28 -8.44 -10.50
CA ASP A 277 -10.38 -7.31 -10.27
C ASP A 277 -10.89 -6.03 -10.96
N GLN A 278 -11.46 -6.17 -12.16
CA GLN A 278 -11.96 -5.06 -12.96
C GLN A 278 -13.45 -4.76 -12.73
N TYR A 279 -14.10 -5.40 -11.78
CA TYR A 279 -15.48 -5.09 -11.48
C TYR A 279 -15.56 -3.65 -10.93
N PRO A 280 -16.53 -2.81 -11.39
CA PRO A 280 -16.69 -1.45 -10.90
C PRO A 280 -17.33 -1.45 -9.51
N TYR A 281 -16.62 -1.96 -8.50
CA TYR A 281 -17.10 -1.94 -7.12
C TYR A 281 -17.39 -0.50 -6.71
N GLU A 282 -18.53 -0.30 -6.05
CA GLU A 282 -18.83 0.96 -5.39
C GLU A 282 -17.69 1.32 -4.44
N LYS A 283 -17.10 2.49 -4.66
CA LYS A 283 -16.01 3.02 -3.85
C LYS A 283 -16.64 3.99 -2.86
N GLY A 284 -16.79 3.55 -1.61
CA GLY A 284 -17.26 4.40 -0.51
C GLY A 284 -16.11 5.13 0.18
N ASP A 285 -16.43 5.88 1.23
CA ASP A 285 -15.45 6.71 1.95
C ASP A 285 -14.59 5.94 2.95
N VAL A 286 -14.97 4.71 3.32
CA VAL A 286 -14.32 3.99 4.42
C VAL A 286 -13.84 2.62 3.95
N PHE A 287 -12.52 2.44 3.89
CA PHE A 287 -11.88 1.15 3.62
C PHE A 287 -11.30 0.59 4.91
N THR A 288 -11.49 -0.71 5.12
CA THR A 288 -10.86 -1.44 6.22
C THR A 288 -9.92 -2.50 5.66
N ALA A 289 -8.74 -2.64 6.24
CA ALA A 289 -7.73 -3.58 5.81
C ALA A 289 -7.12 -4.33 6.98
N ASP A 290 -6.78 -5.59 6.73
CA ASP A 290 -6.05 -6.42 7.67
C ASP A 290 -5.27 -7.48 6.90
N GLU A 291 -4.16 -7.93 7.49
CA GLU A 291 -3.35 -9.02 6.98
C GLU A 291 -3.44 -10.23 7.90
N THR A 292 -3.49 -11.41 7.32
CA THR A 292 -3.69 -12.64 8.07
C THR A 292 -2.78 -13.76 7.62
N TYR A 293 -2.38 -14.61 8.56
CA TYR A 293 -1.47 -15.72 8.30
C TYR A 293 -2.16 -16.90 7.63
N ILE A 294 -1.57 -17.40 6.54
CA ILE A 294 -1.90 -18.69 5.93
C ILE A 294 -0.67 -19.62 5.95
N LYS A 295 -0.86 -20.92 5.67
CA LYS A 295 0.23 -21.91 5.66
C LYS A 295 0.53 -22.38 4.24
N ILE A 296 1.79 -22.29 3.82
CA ILE A 296 2.30 -22.89 2.58
C ILE A 296 3.45 -23.82 2.97
N ARG A 297 3.31 -25.13 2.70
CA ARG A 297 4.26 -26.18 3.15
C ARG A 297 4.64 -26.08 4.63
N GLY A 298 3.64 -25.77 5.47
CA GLY A 298 3.82 -25.58 6.91
C GLY A 298 4.43 -24.24 7.32
N LEU A 299 4.94 -23.42 6.39
CA LEU A 299 5.49 -22.10 6.64
C LEU A 299 4.40 -21.02 6.64
N ASN A 300 4.53 -20.07 7.57
CA ASN A 300 3.63 -18.93 7.66
C ASN A 300 3.86 -17.96 6.50
N THR A 301 2.80 -17.69 5.75
CA THR A 301 2.73 -16.68 4.68
C THR A 301 1.51 -15.79 4.92
N TYR A 302 1.31 -14.76 4.11
CA TYR A 302 0.39 -13.67 4.41
C TYR A 302 -0.67 -13.50 3.32
N VAL A 303 -1.88 -13.15 3.74
CA VAL A 303 -2.95 -12.68 2.87
C VAL A 303 -3.38 -11.30 3.34
N TRP A 304 -3.34 -10.35 2.43
CA TRP A 304 -3.80 -8.98 2.62
C TRP A 304 -5.23 -8.88 2.09
N LEU A 305 -6.15 -8.35 2.88
CA LEU A 305 -7.53 -8.12 2.46
C LEU A 305 -7.92 -6.67 2.74
N ILE A 306 -8.52 -6.03 1.75
CA ILE A 306 -9.08 -4.67 1.82
C ILE A 306 -10.55 -4.75 1.43
N MET A 307 -11.40 -4.26 2.33
CA MET A 307 -12.84 -4.27 2.20
C MET A 307 -13.40 -2.84 2.20
N ASN A 308 -14.40 -2.58 1.37
CA ASN A 308 -15.24 -1.40 1.53
C ASN A 308 -16.18 -1.62 2.73
N ALA A 309 -16.12 -0.76 3.75
CA ALA A 309 -16.87 -0.96 4.99
C ALA A 309 -18.40 -0.86 4.82
N ALA A 310 -18.89 -0.10 3.84
CA ALA A 310 -20.31 0.09 3.57
C ALA A 310 -20.90 -1.14 2.88
N THR A 311 -20.34 -1.52 1.73
CA THR A 311 -20.84 -2.64 0.90
C THR A 311 -20.34 -4.01 1.38
N ARG A 312 -19.31 -4.02 2.23
CA ARG A 312 -18.55 -5.20 2.66
C ARG A 312 -17.88 -5.98 1.54
N SER A 313 -17.87 -5.44 0.32
CA SER A 313 -17.19 -6.05 -0.82
C SER A 313 -15.68 -6.04 -0.60
N ILE A 314 -15.02 -7.15 -0.93
CA ILE A 314 -13.56 -7.22 -0.99
C ILE A 314 -13.13 -6.50 -2.25
N ILE A 315 -12.37 -5.43 -2.11
CA ILE A 315 -11.98 -4.54 -3.21
C ILE A 315 -10.48 -4.60 -3.50
N GLY A 316 -9.67 -5.18 -2.61
CA GLY A 316 -8.25 -5.42 -2.83
C GLY A 316 -7.80 -6.64 -2.04
N TYR A 317 -6.94 -7.46 -2.63
CA TYR A 317 -6.44 -8.66 -1.99
C TYR A 317 -5.11 -9.11 -2.59
N GLN A 318 -4.24 -9.70 -1.78
CA GLN A 318 -2.93 -10.19 -2.25
C GLN A 318 -2.40 -11.30 -1.35
N VAL A 319 -1.90 -12.40 -1.93
CA VAL A 319 -1.06 -13.37 -1.20
C VAL A 319 0.41 -12.95 -1.28
N SER A 320 1.14 -13.09 -0.19
CA SER A 320 2.58 -12.82 -0.16
C SER A 320 3.37 -13.78 0.72
N ASP A 321 4.59 -14.05 0.30
CA ASP A 321 5.62 -14.79 1.05
C ASP A 321 6.17 -13.99 2.24
N ASN A 322 6.01 -12.67 2.24
CA ASN A 322 6.50 -11.76 3.27
C ASN A 322 5.44 -10.73 3.69
N ARG A 323 5.56 -10.20 4.92
CA ARG A 323 4.68 -9.13 5.45
C ARG A 323 5.14 -7.73 5.01
N GLY A 324 5.83 -7.59 3.88
CA GLY A 324 6.44 -6.32 3.46
C GLY A 324 5.44 -5.29 2.94
N VAL A 325 5.95 -4.09 2.66
CA VAL A 325 5.16 -2.97 2.12
C VAL A 325 4.67 -3.23 0.70
N GLY A 326 5.46 -3.95 -0.12
CA GLY A 326 5.12 -4.21 -1.52
C GLY A 326 3.75 -4.88 -1.72
N PRO A 327 3.49 -6.04 -1.10
CA PRO A 327 2.18 -6.69 -1.14
C PRO A 327 1.03 -5.80 -0.65
N CYS A 328 1.26 -4.98 0.38
CA CYS A 328 0.29 -4.01 0.88
C CYS A 328 -0.03 -2.95 -0.19
N ILE A 329 0.98 -2.40 -0.87
CA ILE A 329 0.80 -1.47 -2.00
C ILE A 329 0.01 -2.12 -3.12
N LEU A 330 0.31 -3.38 -3.49
CA LEU A 330 -0.42 -4.08 -4.56
C LEU A 330 -1.90 -4.25 -4.20
N ALA A 331 -2.22 -4.68 -2.98
CA ALA A 331 -3.60 -4.78 -2.51
C ALA A 331 -4.31 -3.41 -2.51
N MET A 332 -3.63 -2.35 -2.07
CA MET A 332 -4.17 -0.98 -2.13
C MET A 332 -4.37 -0.49 -3.56
N ARG A 333 -3.46 -0.81 -4.50
CA ARG A 333 -3.59 -0.43 -5.92
C ARG A 333 -4.83 -1.06 -6.53
N MET A 334 -5.14 -2.32 -6.19
CA MET A 334 -6.40 -2.96 -6.57
C MET A 334 -7.60 -2.23 -5.95
N ALA A 335 -7.57 -1.94 -4.65
CA ALA A 335 -8.66 -1.25 -3.96
C ALA A 335 -8.95 0.14 -4.55
N PHE A 336 -7.91 0.90 -4.89
CA PHE A 336 -7.99 2.24 -5.45
C PHE A 336 -8.13 2.28 -6.98
N GLN A 337 -8.21 1.13 -7.64
CA GLN A 337 -8.34 1.08 -9.09
C GLN A 337 -9.58 1.86 -9.56
N ARG A 338 -9.41 2.64 -10.63
CA ARG A 338 -10.41 3.56 -11.24
C ARG A 338 -10.79 4.78 -10.41
N LEU A 339 -10.18 5.01 -9.25
CA LEU A 339 -10.28 6.30 -8.58
C LEU A 339 -9.33 7.29 -9.24
N THR A 340 -9.80 8.51 -9.47
CA THR A 340 -8.97 9.64 -9.89
C THR A 340 -8.58 10.51 -8.70
N LYS A 341 -9.43 10.55 -7.67
CA LYS A 341 -9.23 11.32 -6.44
C LYS A 341 -9.96 10.64 -5.27
N LEU A 342 -9.37 10.70 -4.07
CA LEU A 342 -10.03 10.29 -2.83
C LEU A 342 -11.00 11.36 -2.33
N SER A 343 -12.10 10.94 -1.71
CA SER A 343 -13.03 11.88 -1.07
C SER A 343 -12.38 12.60 0.11
N GLU A 344 -12.86 13.81 0.42
CA GLU A 344 -12.32 14.60 1.54
C GLU A 344 -12.51 13.90 2.90
N ASN A 345 -13.55 13.07 3.01
CA ASN A 345 -13.88 12.30 4.20
C ASN A 345 -13.30 10.88 4.18
N PHE A 346 -12.40 10.58 3.24
CA PHE A 346 -11.86 9.23 3.08
C PHE A 346 -11.10 8.75 4.33
N LYS A 347 -11.41 7.54 4.77
CA LYS A 347 -10.79 6.87 5.93
C LYS A 347 -10.28 5.49 5.53
N PHE A 348 -8.99 5.29 5.72
CA PHE A 348 -8.38 3.97 5.63
C PHE A 348 -8.09 3.45 7.04
N ILE A 349 -8.76 2.38 7.45
CA ILE A 349 -8.70 1.83 8.81
C ILE A 349 -7.96 0.49 8.78
N ALA A 350 -6.88 0.38 9.53
CA ALA A 350 -6.07 -0.84 9.58
C ALA A 350 -5.46 -1.05 10.97
N ASP A 351 -4.83 -2.22 11.18
CA ASP A 351 -4.04 -2.46 12.38
C ASP A 351 -2.80 -1.53 12.43
N GLY A 352 -2.14 -1.46 13.59
CA GLY A 352 -0.94 -0.66 13.82
C GLY A 352 0.31 -1.13 13.05
N TYR A 353 0.15 -1.88 11.95
CA TYR A 353 1.25 -2.40 11.17
C TYR A 353 1.88 -1.35 10.26
N SER A 354 3.21 -1.32 10.23
CA SER A 354 3.96 -0.26 9.56
C SER A 354 3.90 -0.27 8.04
N ALA A 355 3.42 -1.36 7.42
CA ALA A 355 3.24 -1.38 5.97
C ALA A 355 2.15 -0.40 5.49
N TYR A 356 1.05 -0.24 6.24
CA TYR A 356 -0.06 0.62 5.80
C TYR A 356 0.34 2.10 5.69
N PRO A 357 0.99 2.71 6.70
CA PRO A 357 1.45 4.09 6.56
C PRO A 357 2.46 4.24 5.41
N LEU A 358 3.37 3.28 5.26
CA LEU A 358 4.39 3.33 4.21
C LEU A 358 3.78 3.24 2.81
N ALA A 359 2.75 2.41 2.64
CA ALA A 359 1.99 2.35 1.40
C ALA A 359 1.27 3.68 1.13
N ALA A 360 0.59 4.28 2.12
CA ALA A 360 -0.06 5.58 1.97
C ALA A 360 0.90 6.70 1.53
N MET A 361 2.13 6.70 2.05
CA MET A 361 3.18 7.64 1.63
C MET A 361 3.55 7.47 0.16
N GLU A 362 3.65 6.24 -0.34
CA GLU A 362 3.95 5.98 -1.75
C GLU A 362 2.82 6.43 -2.68
N PHE A 363 1.56 6.26 -2.27
CA PHE A 363 0.41 6.82 -3.00
C PHE A 363 0.45 8.36 -3.03
N ALA A 364 0.70 9.00 -1.89
CA ALA A 364 0.81 10.47 -1.83
C ALA A 364 1.99 11.00 -2.65
N LYS A 365 3.12 10.28 -2.68
CA LYS A 365 4.29 10.63 -3.50
C LYS A 365 3.98 10.52 -5.00
N LYS A 366 3.27 9.47 -5.43
CA LYS A 366 2.98 9.23 -6.85
C LYS A 366 1.85 10.10 -7.40
N PHE A 367 0.78 10.29 -6.64
CA PHE A 367 -0.43 10.98 -7.11
C PHE A 367 -0.71 12.31 -6.39
N GLY A 368 0.19 12.76 -5.51
CA GLY A 368 0.08 14.05 -4.84
C GLY A 368 -1.11 14.17 -3.90
N LYS A 369 -1.76 15.35 -3.91
CA LYS A 369 -2.86 15.69 -2.99
C LYS A 369 -4.08 14.80 -3.18
N ASP A 370 -4.32 14.30 -4.40
CA ASP A 370 -5.52 13.51 -4.72
C ASP A 370 -5.55 12.13 -4.06
N PHE A 371 -4.38 11.61 -3.65
CA PHE A 371 -4.25 10.37 -2.88
C PHE A 371 -3.47 10.57 -1.58
N THR A 372 -3.57 11.76 -0.99
CA THR A 372 -3.04 12.01 0.35
C THR A 372 -4.09 11.62 1.39
N PHE A 373 -3.86 10.53 2.12
CA PHE A 373 -4.75 10.06 3.19
C PHE A 373 -3.97 9.60 4.41
N LYS A 374 -4.63 9.59 5.57
CA LYS A 374 -4.07 9.07 6.82
C LYS A 374 -4.61 7.69 7.14
N ILE A 375 -3.75 6.81 7.63
CA ILE A 375 -4.17 5.53 8.18
C ILE A 375 -4.70 5.75 9.59
N THR A 376 -5.95 5.38 9.82
CA THR A 376 -6.55 5.31 11.16
C THR A 376 -6.17 3.95 11.76
N GLN A 377 -5.25 3.96 12.71
CA GLN A 377 -4.75 2.73 13.34
C GLN A 377 -5.68 2.33 14.50
N VAL A 378 -6.10 1.07 14.54
CA VAL A 378 -6.88 0.50 15.66
C VAL A 378 -6.03 -0.54 16.38
N ILE A 379 -5.38 -0.13 17.47
CA ILE A 379 -4.37 -0.92 18.16
C ILE A 379 -5.00 -1.68 19.33
N GLY A 380 -4.47 -2.87 19.62
CA GLY A 380 -4.87 -3.64 20.80
C GLY A 380 -6.24 -4.32 20.70
N LEU A 381 -6.61 -4.96 21.82
CA LEU A 381 -7.86 -5.71 22.02
C LEU A 381 -8.85 -4.97 22.93
N THR A 382 -8.45 -3.88 23.56
CA THR A 382 -9.17 -3.11 24.58
C THR A 382 -9.43 -1.68 24.11
N ASN A 383 -10.58 -1.10 24.47
CA ASN A 383 -10.99 0.25 24.03
C ASN A 383 -10.26 1.32 24.86
N ASP A 384 -8.94 1.26 24.89
CA ASP A 384 -8.14 2.09 25.79
C ASP A 384 -8.07 3.55 25.29
N ASP A 385 -8.28 3.78 24.00
CA ASP A 385 -8.33 5.09 23.37
C ASP A 385 -9.64 5.33 22.59
N ALA A 386 -10.05 6.61 22.50
CA ALA A 386 -11.32 7.02 21.89
C ALA A 386 -11.39 6.74 20.38
N VAL A 387 -10.24 6.76 19.69
CA VAL A 387 -10.15 6.47 18.25
C VAL A 387 -10.38 4.98 18.01
N SER A 388 -9.72 4.11 18.78
CA SER A 388 -9.95 2.67 18.76
C SER A 388 -11.38 2.34 19.13
N ALA A 389 -11.96 2.97 20.16
CA ALA A 389 -13.36 2.75 20.52
C ALA A 389 -14.32 3.08 19.36
N GLN A 390 -14.11 4.22 18.69
CA GLN A 390 -14.92 4.64 17.54
C GLN A 390 -14.73 3.73 16.31
N HIS A 391 -13.50 3.29 16.04
CA HIS A 391 -13.16 2.58 14.81
C HIS A 391 -13.09 1.04 14.96
N ARG A 392 -13.27 0.50 16.16
CA ARG A 392 -13.29 -0.94 16.43
C ARG A 392 -14.31 -1.74 15.63
N PRO A 393 -15.54 -1.25 15.36
CA PRO A 393 -16.49 -2.01 14.55
C PRO A 393 -15.93 -2.38 13.16
N PHE A 394 -15.10 -1.51 12.58
CA PHE A 394 -14.44 -1.77 11.29
C PHE A 394 -13.38 -2.88 11.41
N LYS A 395 -12.57 -2.85 12.48
CA LYS A 395 -11.60 -3.92 12.77
C LYS A 395 -12.29 -5.28 12.95
N GLN A 396 -13.37 -5.32 13.73
CA GLN A 396 -14.14 -6.56 13.92
C GLN A 396 -14.74 -7.09 12.60
N MET A 397 -15.09 -6.19 11.68
CA MET A 397 -15.61 -6.53 10.36
C MET A 397 -14.56 -7.29 9.52
N ILE A 398 -13.34 -6.74 9.42
CA ILE A 398 -12.26 -7.37 8.66
C ILE A 398 -11.71 -8.63 9.36
N GLU A 399 -11.66 -8.66 10.69
CA GLU A 399 -11.31 -9.88 11.43
C GLU A 399 -12.33 -11.02 11.20
N ARG A 400 -13.63 -10.68 11.08
CA ARG A 400 -14.67 -11.65 10.70
C ARG A 400 -14.47 -12.14 9.27
N LEU A 401 -14.08 -11.28 8.33
CA LEU A 401 -13.72 -11.68 6.98
C LEU A 401 -12.56 -12.69 7.02
N ASN A 402 -11.49 -12.36 7.72
CA ASN A 402 -10.29 -13.19 7.88
C ASN A 402 -10.62 -14.57 8.47
N ARG A 403 -11.47 -14.62 9.50
CA ARG A 403 -11.94 -15.90 10.06
C ARG A 403 -12.76 -16.71 9.07
N THR A 404 -13.60 -16.06 8.26
CA THR A 404 -14.44 -16.72 7.25
C THR A 404 -13.57 -17.34 6.15
N TYR A 405 -12.56 -16.61 5.68
CA TYR A 405 -11.58 -17.16 4.72
C TYR A 405 -10.78 -18.30 5.34
N LYS A 406 -10.26 -18.13 6.55
CA LYS A 406 -9.50 -19.21 7.23
C LYS A 406 -10.31 -20.47 7.43
N ALA A 407 -11.61 -20.35 7.69
CA ALA A 407 -12.48 -21.50 7.82
C ALA A 407 -12.60 -22.30 6.50
N SER A 408 -12.54 -21.63 5.33
CA SER A 408 -12.71 -22.32 4.04
C SER A 408 -11.55 -23.24 3.69
N TYR A 409 -10.30 -22.93 4.09
CA TYR A 409 -9.14 -23.77 3.75
C TYR A 409 -8.50 -24.49 4.94
N ARG A 410 -8.84 -24.19 6.20
CA ARG A 410 -8.20 -24.81 7.39
C ARG A 410 -8.17 -26.34 7.36
N HIS A 411 -9.21 -26.97 6.82
CA HIS A 411 -9.33 -28.42 6.72
C HIS A 411 -8.33 -29.05 5.74
N THR A 412 -7.66 -28.26 4.88
CA THR A 412 -6.61 -28.73 3.96
C THR A 412 -5.22 -28.73 4.59
N ASN A 413 -5.07 -28.20 5.82
CA ASN A 413 -3.78 -27.98 6.50
C ASN A 413 -2.82 -27.02 5.78
N GLY A 414 -3.33 -26.19 4.86
CA GLY A 414 -2.55 -25.21 4.10
C GLY A 414 -2.45 -25.55 2.61
N PHE A 415 -1.49 -24.92 1.94
CA PHE A 415 -1.25 -25.04 0.51
C PHE A 415 0.13 -25.63 0.21
N ASP A 416 0.30 -26.21 -0.97
CA ASP A 416 1.60 -26.69 -1.43
C ASP A 416 2.48 -25.56 -1.99
N ASN A 417 1.90 -24.53 -2.60
CA ASN A 417 2.65 -23.43 -3.20
C ASN A 417 1.84 -22.12 -3.22
N ILE A 418 2.51 -21.00 -3.50
CA ILE A 418 1.91 -19.65 -3.49
C ILE A 418 0.90 -19.46 -4.62
N ASP A 419 1.11 -20.10 -5.77
CA ASP A 419 0.16 -20.03 -6.88
C ASP A 419 -1.17 -20.70 -6.50
N GLY A 420 -1.11 -21.87 -5.85
CA GLY A 420 -2.28 -22.56 -5.31
C GLY A 420 -3.06 -21.69 -4.32
N ALA A 421 -2.37 -20.98 -3.43
CA ALA A 421 -2.99 -20.04 -2.51
C ALA A 421 -3.62 -18.83 -3.24
N ASN A 422 -2.98 -18.32 -4.29
CA ASN A 422 -3.53 -17.25 -5.13
C ASN A 422 -4.80 -17.68 -5.87
N TYR A 423 -4.81 -18.90 -6.44
CA TYR A 423 -5.99 -19.42 -7.15
C TYR A 423 -7.16 -19.63 -6.18
N ASP A 424 -6.91 -20.21 -5.01
CA ASP A 424 -7.90 -20.38 -3.96
C ASP A 424 -8.48 -19.03 -3.51
N LEU A 425 -7.62 -18.05 -3.19
CA LEU A 425 -8.05 -16.74 -2.75
C LEU A 425 -8.87 -16.02 -3.83
N ALA A 426 -8.46 -16.09 -5.11
CA ALA A 426 -9.21 -15.47 -6.20
C ALA A 426 -10.62 -16.07 -6.36
N LEU A 427 -10.75 -17.40 -6.31
CA LEU A 427 -12.06 -18.07 -6.34
C LEU A 427 -12.90 -17.74 -5.11
N TRP A 428 -12.28 -17.69 -3.94
CA TRP A 428 -12.97 -17.38 -2.70
C TRP A 428 -13.49 -15.93 -2.68
N VAL A 429 -12.71 -14.96 -3.19
CA VAL A 429 -13.15 -13.58 -3.36
C VAL A 429 -14.31 -13.50 -4.36
N ALA A 430 -14.22 -14.21 -5.49
CA ALA A 430 -15.31 -14.27 -6.46
C ALA A 430 -16.60 -14.81 -5.83
N TYR A 431 -16.49 -15.92 -5.08
CA TYR A 431 -17.61 -16.47 -4.32
C TYR A 431 -18.15 -15.48 -3.30
N TYR A 432 -17.28 -14.86 -2.49
CA TYR A 432 -17.67 -13.93 -1.43
C TYR A 432 -18.42 -12.72 -1.98
N ASN A 433 -17.92 -12.11 -3.05
CA ASN A 433 -18.46 -10.87 -3.60
C ASN A 433 -19.73 -11.09 -4.44
N PHE A 434 -19.83 -12.19 -5.20
CA PHE A 434 -20.86 -12.33 -6.25
C PHE A 434 -21.83 -13.50 -6.05
N LEU A 435 -21.49 -14.51 -5.24
CA LEU A 435 -22.29 -15.73 -5.12
C LEU A 435 -22.81 -16.00 -3.71
N ARG A 436 -22.05 -15.59 -2.69
CA ARG A 436 -22.37 -15.86 -1.29
C ARG A 436 -23.51 -14.95 -0.81
N PRO A 437 -24.59 -15.48 -0.24
CA PRO A 437 -25.59 -14.67 0.43
C PRO A 437 -25.06 -14.16 1.77
N HIS A 438 -25.34 -12.90 2.09
CA HIS A 438 -24.86 -12.28 3.32
C HIS A 438 -26.00 -11.83 4.21
N LYS A 439 -25.98 -12.24 5.49
CA LYS A 439 -27.00 -11.85 6.48
C LYS A 439 -27.19 -10.33 6.59
N HIS A 440 -26.10 -9.56 6.47
CA HIS A 440 -26.18 -8.09 6.56
C HIS A 440 -26.81 -7.44 5.34
N ASN A 441 -26.82 -8.13 4.19
CA ASN A 441 -27.44 -7.68 2.95
C ASN A 441 -28.74 -8.45 2.69
N HIS A 442 -29.53 -8.71 3.72
CA HIS A 442 -30.82 -9.43 3.62
C HIS A 442 -30.73 -10.77 2.88
N TYR A 443 -29.64 -11.52 3.11
CA TYR A 443 -29.36 -12.79 2.44
C TYR A 443 -29.20 -12.70 0.91
N LYS A 444 -28.92 -11.50 0.39
CA LYS A 444 -28.50 -11.26 -0.99
C LYS A 444 -26.97 -11.28 -1.11
N VAL A 445 -26.50 -11.39 -2.36
CA VAL A 445 -25.07 -11.24 -2.71
C VAL A 445 -24.66 -9.77 -2.58
N LEU A 446 -23.36 -9.47 -2.48
CA LEU A 446 -22.91 -8.09 -2.29
C LEU A 446 -22.96 -7.27 -3.58
N ASN A 447 -22.60 -7.91 -4.69
CA ASN A 447 -22.53 -7.27 -5.99
C ASN A 447 -23.47 -8.01 -6.94
N GLU A 448 -24.58 -7.37 -7.28
CA GLU A 448 -25.55 -7.93 -8.22
C GLU A 448 -25.04 -7.77 -9.65
N VAL A 449 -25.11 -8.87 -10.41
CA VAL A 449 -24.76 -8.92 -11.82
C VAL A 449 -25.96 -9.50 -12.55
N ALA A 450 -26.59 -8.73 -13.43
CA ALA A 450 -27.84 -9.10 -14.09
C ALA A 450 -27.79 -10.50 -14.73
N MET A 451 -26.68 -10.84 -15.38
CA MET A 451 -26.48 -12.16 -16.00
C MET A 451 -26.54 -13.31 -14.99
N LEU A 452 -26.04 -13.12 -13.76
CA LEU A 452 -26.04 -14.15 -12.71
C LEU A 452 -27.41 -14.34 -12.05
N GLN A 453 -28.32 -13.36 -12.15
CA GLN A 453 -29.66 -13.46 -11.59
C GLN A 453 -30.53 -14.47 -12.35
N GLY A 454 -30.30 -14.64 -13.65
CA GLY A 454 -31.01 -15.61 -14.49
C GLY A 454 -30.52 -17.06 -14.39
N ALA A 455 -29.54 -17.35 -13.53
CA ALA A 455 -29.04 -18.71 -13.34
C ALA A 455 -29.72 -19.41 -12.16
N ASP A 456 -30.33 -20.56 -12.45
CA ASP A 456 -31.14 -21.34 -11.51
C ASP A 456 -30.34 -21.92 -10.33
N ASN A 457 -29.06 -22.25 -10.55
CA ASN A 457 -28.24 -22.95 -9.56
C ASN A 457 -26.78 -22.47 -9.54
N MET A 458 -26.03 -22.87 -8.49
CA MET A 458 -24.63 -22.47 -8.30
C MET A 458 -23.71 -22.91 -9.44
N PRO A 459 -23.82 -24.14 -9.99
CA PRO A 459 -23.08 -24.50 -11.20
C PRO A 459 -23.32 -23.53 -12.36
N GLY A 460 -24.56 -23.16 -12.65
CA GLY A 460 -24.87 -22.16 -13.69
C GLY A 460 -24.23 -20.81 -13.42
N LYS A 461 -24.27 -20.32 -12.17
CA LYS A 461 -23.63 -19.07 -11.78
C LYS A 461 -22.11 -19.09 -11.96
N TRP A 462 -21.45 -20.21 -11.66
CA TRP A 462 -20.01 -20.37 -11.90
C TRP A 462 -19.68 -20.35 -13.41
N GLN A 463 -20.49 -21.00 -14.25
CA GLN A 463 -20.30 -20.94 -15.71
C GLN A 463 -20.37 -19.51 -16.24
N LEU A 464 -21.37 -18.75 -15.76
CA LEU A 464 -21.54 -17.36 -16.16
C LEU A 464 -20.41 -16.46 -15.64
N LEU A 465 -19.90 -16.67 -14.42
CA LEU A 465 -18.72 -15.95 -13.95
C LEU A 465 -17.48 -16.23 -14.81
N ILE A 466 -17.28 -17.49 -15.23
CA ILE A 466 -16.18 -17.85 -16.13
C ILE A 466 -16.35 -17.15 -17.49
N PHE A 467 -17.57 -17.14 -18.02
CA PHE A 467 -17.89 -16.43 -19.26
C PHE A 467 -17.61 -14.93 -19.17
N LEU A 468 -18.06 -14.27 -18.09
CA LEU A 468 -17.78 -12.85 -17.84
C LEU A 468 -16.27 -12.59 -17.72
N GLY A 469 -15.55 -13.50 -17.08
CA GLY A 469 -14.09 -13.53 -17.05
C GLY A 469 -13.46 -13.54 -18.44
N GLN A 470 -13.90 -14.45 -19.31
CA GLN A 470 -13.44 -14.55 -20.70
C GLN A 470 -13.72 -13.27 -21.50
N GLN A 471 -14.92 -12.69 -21.36
CA GLN A 471 -15.28 -11.41 -22.02
C GLN A 471 -14.38 -10.26 -21.56
N THR A 472 -14.06 -10.23 -20.27
CA THR A 472 -13.15 -9.23 -19.69
C THR A 472 -11.75 -9.37 -20.29
N ILE A 473 -11.21 -10.61 -20.34
CA ILE A 473 -9.90 -10.89 -20.95
C ILE A 473 -9.87 -10.47 -22.43
N LEU A 474 -10.91 -10.79 -23.21
CA LEU A 474 -11.00 -10.39 -24.61
C LEU A 474 -10.99 -8.85 -24.77
N THR A 475 -11.69 -8.14 -23.88
CA THR A 475 -11.72 -6.67 -23.87
C THR A 475 -10.34 -6.09 -23.56
N MET A 476 -9.63 -6.66 -22.57
CA MET A 476 -8.28 -6.25 -22.21
C MET A 476 -7.27 -6.47 -23.35
N GLN A 477 -7.39 -7.59 -24.06
CA GLN A 477 -6.54 -7.91 -25.22
C GLN A 477 -6.77 -6.94 -26.37
N LYS A 478 -8.03 -6.58 -26.66
CA LYS A 478 -8.39 -5.59 -27.69
C LYS A 478 -7.88 -4.18 -27.34
N ASN A 479 -7.91 -3.81 -26.06
CA ASN A 479 -7.54 -2.47 -25.60
C ASN A 479 -6.03 -2.30 -25.33
N GLY A 480 -5.17 -3.27 -25.68
CA GLY A 480 -3.71 -3.15 -25.53
C GLY A 480 -3.18 -3.19 -24.09
N THR A 481 -4.03 -3.42 -23.10
CA THR A 481 -3.63 -3.54 -21.67
C THR A 481 -2.88 -4.84 -21.34
N ALA A 482 -2.68 -5.71 -22.33
CA ALA A 482 -1.96 -6.98 -22.20
C ALA A 482 -0.72 -6.99 -23.12
N ALA A 483 0.14 -5.98 -23.03
CA ALA A 483 1.48 -6.08 -23.62
C ALA A 483 2.41 -6.78 -22.63
N PRO A 484 2.98 -7.96 -22.96
CA PRO A 484 4.09 -8.49 -22.19
C PRO A 484 5.31 -7.64 -22.53
N GLU A 485 5.82 -6.86 -21.58
CA GLU A 485 7.16 -6.29 -21.71
C GLU A 485 8.15 -7.46 -21.80
N ARG A 486 8.63 -7.73 -23.02
CA ARG A 486 9.92 -8.38 -23.23
C ARG A 486 11.00 -7.39 -22.80
N GLY A 487 11.29 -7.36 -21.51
CA GLY A 487 12.47 -6.71 -20.96
C GLY A 487 13.49 -7.77 -20.57
N CYS A 488 14.52 -7.95 -21.39
CA CYS A 488 15.72 -8.71 -21.05
C CYS A 488 16.31 -8.23 -19.73
N CYS A 489 16.54 -9.15 -18.79
CA CYS A 489 17.66 -9.07 -17.87
C CYS A 489 18.40 -10.41 -17.91
N GLN A 490 19.53 -10.39 -18.64
CA GLN A 490 20.73 -11.11 -18.20
C GLN A 490 21.24 -10.48 -16.90
#